data_AF-A0A8B5X158-F1
#
_entry.id   AF-A0A8B5X158-F1
#
_cell.length_a   1.000
_cell.length_b   1.000
_cell.length_c   1.000
_cell.angle_alpha   90.00
_cell.angle_beta   90.00
_cell.angle_gamma   90.00
#
_symmetry.space_group_name_H-M   'P 1'
#
loop_
_entity.id
_entity.type
_entity.pdbx_description
1 polymer ?
#
loop_
_entity_poly.entity_id
_entity_poly.type
_entity_poly.pdbx_seq_one_letter_code
_entity_poly.pdbx_strand_id
1 'polypeptide(L)'
;MKTIDCNDSSDELLPDPALIQTALCSLMTRHTVRPCLGLVYTILHHLQMLLAHPDMVNFPERRNIYDQLLQQWKHIAERSQAPRCGETTRPRVVTH
;
A
#
# COMPACT_ATOMS: atom_id res chain seq x y z
N MET A 1 -13.71 -26.81 -40.78
CA MET A 1 -14.67 -25.85 -40.22
C MET A 1 -14.24 -25.53 -38.80
N LYS A 2 -14.07 -24.24 -38.51
CA LYS A 2 -13.68 -23.61 -37.24
C LYS A 2 -14.66 -24.03 -36.12
N THR A 3 -14.22 -24.31 -34.90
CA THR A 3 -14.35 -23.35 -33.79
C THR A 3 -13.21 -23.52 -32.77
N ILE A 4 -12.31 -22.54 -32.76
CA ILE A 4 -11.46 -22.22 -31.60
C ILE A 4 -12.38 -21.41 -30.68
N ASP A 5 -12.78 -21.99 -29.56
CA ASP A 5 -13.51 -21.26 -28.53
C ASP A 5 -12.47 -20.52 -27.68
N CYS A 6 -12.21 -19.28 -28.09
CA CYS A 6 -11.46 -18.31 -27.29
C CYS A 6 -12.35 -17.90 -26.11
N ASN A 7 -12.42 -18.73 -25.08
CA ASN A 7 -12.94 -18.29 -23.79
C ASN A 7 -11.78 -17.62 -23.02
N ASP A 8 -11.34 -16.47 -23.54
CA ASP A 8 -10.53 -15.49 -22.80
C ASP A 8 -11.46 -14.77 -21.81
N SER A 9 -11.94 -15.55 -20.84
CA SER A 9 -12.42 -15.00 -19.60
C SER A 9 -11.17 -14.58 -18.85
N SER A 10 -10.67 -13.38 -19.15
CA SER A 10 -9.80 -12.63 -18.24
C SER A 10 -10.64 -12.31 -17.00
N ASP A 11 -10.93 -13.36 -16.23
CA ASP A 11 -11.37 -13.30 -14.85
C ASP A 11 -10.16 -12.71 -14.14
N GLU A 12 -10.21 -11.40 -13.91
CA GLU A 12 -9.19 -10.65 -13.20
C GLU A 12 -9.25 -11.08 -11.73
N LEU A 13 -8.85 -12.33 -11.50
CA LEU A 13 -8.94 -13.06 -10.26
C LEU A 13 -7.95 -12.37 -9.33
N LEU A 14 -8.50 -11.56 -8.41
CA LEU A 14 -7.70 -10.93 -7.38
C LEU A 14 -6.82 -12.01 -6.73
N PRO A 15 -5.54 -11.69 -6.45
CA PRO A 15 -4.63 -12.66 -5.85
C PRO A 15 -5.19 -13.14 -4.51
N ASP A 16 -4.90 -14.39 -4.18
CA ASP A 16 -5.33 -15.03 -2.94
C ASP A 16 -5.09 -14.09 -1.72
N PRO A 17 -6.07 -13.92 -0.82
CA PRO A 17 -5.98 -12.95 0.26
C PRO A 17 -4.81 -13.25 1.22
N ALA A 18 -4.39 -14.50 1.38
CA ALA A 18 -3.23 -14.87 2.18
C ALA A 18 -1.91 -14.42 1.51
N LEU A 19 -1.84 -14.43 0.18
CA LEU A 19 -0.71 -13.87 -0.56
C LEU A 19 -0.63 -12.35 -0.35
N ILE A 20 -1.75 -11.64 -0.44
CA ILE A 20 -1.81 -10.19 -0.19
C ILE A 20 -1.39 -9.87 1.25
N GLN A 21 -1.88 -10.62 2.23
CA GLN A 21 -1.51 -10.47 3.65
C GLN A 21 -0.02 -10.72 3.87
N THR A 22 0.54 -11.75 3.24
CA THR A 22 1.97 -12.07 3.32
C THR A 22 2.82 -10.96 2.73
N ALA A 23 2.43 -10.44 1.56
CA ALA A 23 3.07 -9.29 0.93
C ALA A 23 3.00 -8.05 1.83
N LEU A 24 1.83 -7.75 2.39
CA LEU A 24 1.63 -6.65 3.35
C LEU A 24 2.57 -6.78 4.55
N CYS A 25 2.62 -7.95 5.18
CA CYS A 25 3.50 -8.19 6.33
C CYS A 25 4.97 -7.94 5.95
N SER A 26 5.43 -8.47 4.82
CA SER A 26 6.79 -8.25 4.32
C SER A 26 7.09 -6.77 4.06
N LEU A 27 6.18 -6.05 3.41
CA LEU A 27 6.34 -4.63 3.11
C LEU A 27 6.37 -3.77 4.36
N MET A 28 5.49 -4.03 5.33
CA MET A 28 5.46 -3.33 6.61
C MET A 28 6.75 -3.58 7.41
N THR A 29 7.24 -4.82 7.46
CA THR A 29 8.53 -5.14 8.08
C THR A 29 9.69 -4.45 7.35
N ARG A 30 9.72 -4.43 6.02
CA ARG A 30 10.75 -3.70 5.27
C ARG A 30 10.73 -2.20 5.57
N HIS A 31 9.53 -1.63 5.76
CA HIS A 31 9.37 -0.23 6.11
C HIS A 31 9.93 0.11 7.50
N THR A 32 9.90 -0.81 8.48
CA THR A 32 10.51 -0.55 9.80
C THR A 32 12.04 -0.45 9.74
N VAL A 33 12.67 -1.16 8.79
CA VAL A 33 14.12 -1.12 8.57
C VAL A 33 14.52 0.08 7.73
N ARG A 34 13.76 0.37 6.66
CA ARG A 34 14.05 1.47 5.75
C ARG A 34 12.75 2.17 5.33
N PRO A 35 12.36 3.25 6.03
CA PRO A 35 11.16 3.99 5.65
C PRO A 35 11.38 4.67 4.30
N CYS A 36 10.47 4.43 3.36
CA CYS A 36 10.45 5.14 2.10
C CYS A 36 9.03 5.29 1.57
N LEU A 37 8.78 6.42 0.90
CA LEU A 37 7.47 6.76 0.33
C LEU A 37 6.95 5.69 -0.64
N GLY A 38 7.84 5.12 -1.46
CA GLY A 38 7.47 4.03 -2.37
C GLY A 38 6.84 2.84 -1.64
N LEU A 39 7.44 2.41 -0.53
CA LEU A 39 6.88 1.31 0.28
C LEU A 39 5.52 1.68 0.89
N VAL A 40 5.36 2.92 1.36
CA VAL A 40 4.07 3.40 1.91
C VAL A 40 2.96 3.29 0.86
N TYR A 41 3.19 3.75 -0.37
CA TYR A 41 2.20 3.64 -1.44
C TYR A 41 1.93 2.18 -1.84
N THR A 42 2.96 1.33 -1.89
CA THR A 42 2.76 -0.09 -2.17
C THR A 42 1.93 -0.77 -1.07
N ILE A 43 2.14 -0.44 0.20
CA ILE A 43 1.35 -0.94 1.33
C ILE A 43 -0.11 -0.50 1.21
N LEU A 44 -0.34 0.79 0.91
CA LEU A 44 -1.69 1.33 0.69
C LEU A 44 -2.42 0.59 -0.43
N HIS A 45 -1.74 0.36 -1.56
CA HIS A 45 -2.32 -0.35 -2.70
C HIS A 45 -2.73 -1.78 -2.33
N HIS A 46 -1.87 -2.52 -1.61
CA HIS A 46 -2.19 -3.90 -1.20
C HIS A 46 -3.32 -3.95 -0.15
N LEU A 47 -3.43 -2.95 0.74
CA LEU A 47 -4.55 -2.84 1.68
C LEU A 47 -5.88 -2.57 0.96
N GLN A 48 -5.88 -1.70 -0.04
CA GLN A 48 -7.07 -1.44 -0.86
C GLN A 48 -7.50 -2.68 -1.64
N MET A 49 -6.53 -3.39 -2.25
CA MET A 49 -6.79 -4.64 -2.95
C MET A 49 -7.38 -5.71 -2.02
N LEU A 50 -6.84 -5.83 -0.80
CA LEU A 50 -7.37 -6.75 0.21
C LEU A 50 -8.81 -6.41 0.62
N LEU A 51 -9.11 -5.13 0.84
CA LEU A 51 -10.44 -4.66 1.21
C LEU A 51 -11.48 -4.78 0.09
N ALA A 52 -11.03 -4.78 -1.17
CA ALA A 52 -11.87 -5.03 -2.34
C ALA A 52 -12.10 -6.52 -2.61
N HIS A 53 -11.37 -7.43 -1.92
CA HIS A 53 -11.45 -8.86 -2.16
C HIS A 53 -12.81 -9.43 -1.72
N PRO A 54 -13.48 -10.27 -2.54
CA PRO A 54 -14.79 -10.83 -2.21
C PRO A 54 -14.78 -11.65 -0.91
N ASP A 55 -13.67 -12.34 -0.61
CA ASP A 55 -13.53 -13.09 0.64
C ASP A 55 -13.64 -12.22 1.90
N MET A 56 -13.30 -10.94 1.82
CA MET A 56 -13.43 -10.03 2.97
C MET A 56 -14.88 -9.64 3.28
N VAL A 57 -15.82 -9.87 2.36
CA VAL A 57 -17.25 -9.64 2.60
C VAL A 57 -17.78 -10.52 3.72
N ASN A 58 -17.25 -11.75 3.83
CA ASN A 58 -17.70 -12.73 4.82
C ASN A 58 -17.09 -12.50 6.22
N PHE A 59 -16.12 -11.58 6.36
CA PHE A 59 -15.38 -11.37 7.60
C PHE A 59 -15.33 -9.88 7.98
N PRO A 60 -16.44 -9.30 8.46
CA PRO A 60 -16.55 -7.87 8.75
C PRO A 60 -15.55 -7.39 9.82
N GLU A 61 -15.25 -8.23 10.82
CA GLU A 61 -14.25 -7.90 11.84
C GLU A 61 -12.84 -7.77 11.24
N ARG A 62 -12.45 -8.72 10.38
CA ARG A 62 -11.16 -8.67 9.67
C ARG A 62 -11.10 -7.47 8.74
N ARG A 63 -12.20 -7.20 8.01
CA ARG A 63 -12.33 -6.02 7.16
C ARG A 63 -12.13 -4.72 7.94
N ASN A 64 -12.71 -4.60 9.13
CA ASN A 64 -12.53 -3.43 10.00
C ASN A 64 -11.06 -3.23 10.40
N ILE A 65 -10.34 -4.31 10.74
CA ILE A 65 -8.90 -4.25 11.06
C ILE A 65 -8.11 -3.70 9.87
N TYR A 66 -8.37 -4.21 8.65
CA TYR A 66 -7.68 -3.72 7.45
C TYR A 66 -8.06 -2.29 7.07
N ASP A 67 -9.30 -1.87 7.36
CA ASP A 67 -9.74 -0.50 7.14
C ASP A 67 -9.03 0.48 8.08
N GLN A 68 -8.96 0.16 9.37
CA GLN A 68 -8.19 0.95 10.35
C GLN A 68 -6.71 1.03 9.97
N LEU A 69 -6.14 -0.08 9.51
CA LEU A 69 -4.77 -0.12 9.03
C LEU A 69 -4.59 0.78 7.80
N LEU A 70 -5.53 0.76 6.85
CA LEU A 70 -5.51 1.65 5.69
C LEU A 70 -5.54 3.12 6.11
N GLN A 71 -6.39 3.52 7.06
CA GLN A 71 -6.43 4.90 7.56
C GLN A 71 -5.09 5.30 8.21
N GLN A 72 -4.49 4.42 9.00
CA GLN A 72 -3.19 4.68 9.62
C GLN A 72 -2.09 4.91 8.56
N TRP A 73 -2.04 4.08 7.51
CA TRP A 73 -1.05 4.24 6.45
C TRP A 73 -1.29 5.49 5.58
N LYS A 74 -2.53 5.93 5.42
CA LYS A 74 -2.84 7.21 4.76
C LYS A 74 -2.24 8.39 5.52
N HIS A 75 -2.40 8.40 6.85
CA HIS A 75 -1.78 9.43 7.70
C HIS A 75 -0.24 9.41 7.64
N ILE A 76 0.37 8.22 7.53
CA ILE A 76 1.83 8.10 7.34
C ILE A 76 2.24 8.70 6.00
N ALA A 77 1.49 8.45 4.92
CA ALA A 77 1.74 9.02 3.61
C ALA A 77 1.63 10.55 3.61
N GLU A 78 0.58 11.10 4.22
CA GLU A 78 0.36 12.54 4.36
C GLU A 78 1.53 13.23 5.09
N ARG A 79 1.96 12.69 6.24
CA ARG A 79 3.12 13.23 6.98
C ARG A 79 4.42 13.16 6.18
N SER A 80 4.55 12.17 5.33
CA SER A 80 5.76 11.97 4.52
C SER A 80 5.81 12.90 3.31
N GLN A 81 4.66 13.47 2.89
CA GLN A 81 4.55 14.48 1.84
C GLN A 81 4.67 15.92 2.36
N ALA A 82 4.50 16.14 3.67
CA ALA A 82 4.68 17.46 4.25
C ALA A 82 6.10 17.95 3.88
N PRO A 83 6.23 19.13 3.22
CA PRO A 83 7.54 19.70 3.00
C PRO A 83 8.22 19.77 4.35
N ARG A 84 9.46 19.30 4.44
CA ARG A 84 10.27 19.47 5.65
C ARG A 84 10.44 20.97 5.88
N CYS A 85 9.47 21.58 6.55
CA CYS A 85 9.49 22.97 6.94
C CYS A 85 10.51 23.09 8.07
N GLY A 86 11.78 23.20 7.67
CA GLY A 86 12.91 23.14 8.60
C GLY A 86 14.26 22.91 7.95
N GLU A 87 14.42 23.08 6.63
CA GLU A 87 15.76 23.29 6.08
C GLU A 87 16.18 24.72 6.41
N THR A 88 16.74 24.88 7.61
CA THR A 88 17.43 26.08 8.06
C THR A 88 18.48 26.40 7.00
N THR A 89 18.18 27.39 6.17
CA THR A 89 19.19 28.04 5.34
C THR A 89 20.19 28.65 6.31
N ARG A 90 21.27 27.93 6.60
CA ARG A 90 22.43 28.48 7.29
C ARG A 90 22.92 29.65 6.43
N PRO A 91 22.98 30.90 6.92
CA PRO A 91 23.66 31.95 6.19
C PRO A 91 25.13 31.53 6.11
N ARG A 92 25.58 31.28 4.88
CA ARG A 92 26.98 31.03 4.57
C ARG A 92 27.71 32.33 4.89
N VAL A 93 28.36 32.39 6.05
CA VAL A 93 29.29 33.46 6.39
C VAL A 93 30.42 33.38 5.37
N VAL A 94 30.43 34.32 4.42
CA VAL A 94 31.56 34.52 3.52
C VAL A 94 32.47 35.53 4.22
N THR A 95 33.53 35.01 4.84
CA THR A 95 34.64 35.83 5.32
C THR A 95 35.54 36.11 4.13
N HIS A 96 35.69 37.39 3.74
CA HIS A 96 36.84 37.87 3.01
C HIS A 96 37.07 39.36 3.27
#